data_AF-A0A8T0LKK5-F1
#
_entry.id   AF-A0A8T0LKK5-F1
#
_cell.length_a   1.000
_cell.length_b   1.000
_cell.length_c   1.000
_cell.angle_alpha   90.00
_cell.angle_beta   90.00
_cell.angle_gamma   90.00
#
_symmetry.space_group_name_H-M   'P 1'
#
loop_
_entity.id
_entity.type
_entity.pdbx_description
1 polymer ?
#
loop_
_entity_poly.entity_id
_entity_poly.type
_entity_poly.pdbx_seq_one_letter_code
_entity_poly.pdbx_strand_id
1 'polypeptide(L)'
;MQTLDARPLLDENTIGVGAILESTFNGEFENIKEIHDMLVEENKLHNWNIPPHVDAASGGFIAPFISPDLLWDFRLPTSDCRLPTADCRLPTADCRLPSVKSINVSGHKFGLVYAGMGWAIWREKEDLPDDLVFHVNYLGGDQLSFTLNFSKGADNVVAQYYNLLRFGFDGYRRTMEASIENADYLRKALEDTELFDIVDKAHTPLVAFALKDTSRRTSEG
;
A
#
# COMPACT_ATOMS: atom_id res chain seq x y z
N MET A 1 5.56 9.93 7.49
CA MET A 1 4.76 10.91 8.25
C MET A 1 4.35 10.26 9.56
N GLN A 2 4.63 10.89 10.70
CA GLN A 2 4.11 10.42 11.98
C GLN A 2 2.72 11.01 12.21
N THR A 3 1.84 10.30 12.92
CA THR A 3 0.47 10.75 13.23
C THR A 3 0.43 12.13 13.89
N LEU A 4 1.44 12.44 14.70
CA LEU A 4 1.62 13.74 15.37
C LEU A 4 1.81 14.89 14.39
N ASP A 5 2.36 14.64 13.21
CA ASP A 5 2.59 15.66 12.19
C ASP A 5 1.34 15.93 11.36
N ALA A 6 0.47 14.93 11.18
CA ALA A 6 -0.72 15.01 10.35
C ALA A 6 -1.91 15.69 11.04
N ARG A 7 -2.16 15.37 12.32
CA ARG A 7 -3.31 15.88 13.09
C ARG A 7 -3.49 17.41 13.05
N PRO A 8 -2.44 18.25 13.24
CA PRO A 8 -2.62 19.71 13.22
C PRO A 8 -2.90 20.30 11.83
N LEU A 9 -2.81 19.49 10.76
CA LEU A 9 -3.08 19.91 9.39
C LEU A 9 -4.51 19.59 8.95
N LEU A 10 -5.29 18.87 9.77
CA LEU A 10 -6.66 18.49 9.45
C LEU A 10 -7.62 19.66 9.67
N ASP A 11 -8.52 19.85 8.72
CA ASP A 11 -9.61 20.82 8.78
C ASP A 11 -10.85 20.30 8.04
N GLU A 12 -11.93 21.10 8.05
CA GLU A 12 -13.19 20.76 7.38
C GLU A 12 -13.09 20.65 5.85
N ASN A 13 -12.00 21.12 5.24
CA ASN A 13 -11.77 21.07 3.79
C ASN A 13 -10.90 19.87 3.38
N THR A 14 -10.41 19.10 4.36
CA THR A 14 -9.55 17.95 4.12
C THR A 14 -10.34 16.81 3.49
N ILE A 15 -10.02 16.47 2.23
CA ILE A 15 -10.74 15.43 1.46
C ILE A 15 -10.31 14.00 1.81
N GLY A 16 -9.18 13.84 2.50
CA GLY A 16 -8.62 12.55 2.90
C GLY A 16 -7.17 12.68 3.34
N VAL A 17 -6.64 11.59 3.90
CA VAL A 17 -5.23 11.47 4.30
C VAL A 17 -4.58 10.33 3.54
N GLY A 18 -3.49 10.63 2.84
CA GLY A 18 -2.64 9.63 2.20
C GLY A 18 -1.65 9.05 3.20
N ALA A 19 -1.76 7.76 3.50
CA ALA A 19 -0.78 7.00 4.26
C ALA A 19 0.07 6.14 3.32
N ILE A 20 1.38 6.11 3.54
CA ILE A 20 2.31 5.44 2.64
C ILE A 20 2.74 4.09 3.24
N LEU A 21 2.35 3.00 2.57
CA LEU A 21 2.87 1.68 2.87
C LEU A 21 4.12 1.41 2.03
N GLU A 22 5.26 1.80 2.59
CA GLU A 22 6.62 1.83 2.02
C GLU A 22 6.99 3.18 1.41
N SER A 23 7.65 4.01 2.22
CA SER A 23 8.33 5.20 1.77
C SER A 23 9.42 4.86 0.75
N THR A 24 9.43 5.58 -0.37
CA THR A 24 10.44 5.42 -1.43
C THR A 24 11.85 5.84 -0.95
N PHE A 25 11.96 6.61 0.13
CA PHE A 25 13.24 7.13 0.62
C PHE A 25 14.00 6.14 1.50
N ASN A 26 13.29 5.44 2.39
CA ASN A 26 13.90 4.62 3.44
C ASN A 26 13.19 3.27 3.66
N GLY A 27 12.24 2.91 2.79
CA GLY A 27 11.50 1.64 2.87
C GLY A 27 10.55 1.53 4.06
N GLU A 28 10.29 2.62 4.78
CA GLU A 28 9.48 2.60 5.99
C GLU A 28 8.00 2.39 5.70
N PHE A 29 7.36 1.51 6.47
CA PHE A 29 5.91 1.43 6.54
C PHE A 29 5.42 2.48 7.53
N GLU A 30 4.61 3.43 7.09
CA GLU A 30 3.92 4.31 8.03
C GLU A 30 2.94 3.51 8.90
N ASN A 31 2.67 4.02 10.10
CA ASN A 31 1.74 3.38 11.03
C ASN A 31 0.28 3.66 10.64
N ILE A 32 -0.20 2.94 9.63
CA ILE A 32 -1.54 3.15 9.05
C ILE A 32 -2.64 2.93 10.09
N LYS A 33 -2.44 2.00 11.03
CA LYS A 33 -3.37 1.81 12.15
C LYS A 33 -3.49 3.06 13.01
N GLU A 34 -2.38 3.70 13.33
CA GLU A 34 -2.37 4.89 14.18
C GLU A 34 -2.99 6.09 13.47
N ILE A 35 -2.70 6.26 12.17
CA ILE A 35 -3.36 7.27 11.31
C ILE A 35 -4.86 7.01 11.25
N HIS A 36 -5.27 5.75 11.07
CA HIS A 36 -6.68 5.35 11.08
C HIS A 36 -7.36 5.72 12.40
N ASP A 37 -6.77 5.34 13.54
CA ASP A 37 -7.37 5.57 14.85
C ASP A 37 -7.47 7.08 15.15
N MET A 38 -6.46 7.86 14.77
CA MET A 38 -6.50 9.32 14.82
C MET A 38 -7.65 9.91 14.00
N LEU A 39 -7.83 9.46 12.75
CA LEU A 39 -8.94 9.95 11.91
C LEU A 39 -10.31 9.57 12.47
N VAL A 40 -10.45 8.40 13.08
CA VAL A 40 -11.70 8.00 13.76
C VAL A 40 -12.02 8.96 14.91
N GLU A 41 -11.02 9.35 15.71
CA GLU A 41 -11.19 10.33 16.78
C GLU A 41 -11.57 11.73 16.25
N GLU A 42 -10.82 12.24 15.28
CA GLU A 42 -11.02 13.58 14.70
C GLU A 42 -12.38 13.71 14.02
N ASN A 43 -12.76 12.71 13.21
CA ASN A 43 -14.07 12.66 12.56
C ASN A 43 -15.21 12.67 13.58
N LYS A 44 -15.05 11.95 14.71
CA LYS A 44 -16.05 11.93 15.79
C LYS A 44 -16.11 13.27 16.54
N LEU A 45 -14.96 13.89 16.80
CA LEU A 45 -14.87 15.14 17.56
C LEU A 45 -15.47 16.32 16.79
N HIS A 46 -15.15 16.42 15.49
CA HIS A 46 -15.50 17.56 14.66
C HIS A 46 -16.71 17.31 13.75
N ASN A 47 -17.27 16.10 13.77
CA ASN A 47 -18.31 15.66 12.83
C ASN A 47 -17.86 15.79 11.37
N TRP A 48 -16.62 15.41 11.11
CA TRP A 48 -16.04 15.30 9.77
C TRP A 48 -16.17 13.88 9.22
N ASN A 49 -15.80 13.71 7.95
CA ASN A 49 -15.74 12.41 7.28
C ASN A 49 -14.48 12.33 6.41
N ILE A 50 -13.31 12.48 7.03
CA ILE A 50 -11.99 12.42 6.39
C ILE A 50 -11.56 10.96 6.27
N PRO A 51 -11.46 10.38 5.06
CA PRO A 51 -11.05 8.99 4.87
C PRO A 51 -9.52 8.84 4.73
N PRO A 52 -8.92 7.76 5.24
CA PRO A 52 -7.60 7.34 4.83
C PRO A 52 -7.60 6.67 3.44
N HIS A 53 -6.65 7.07 2.61
CA HIS A 53 -6.20 6.39 1.39
C HIS A 53 -4.81 5.80 1.65
N VAL A 54 -4.57 4.55 1.22
CA VAL A 54 -3.25 3.93 1.37
C VAL A 54 -2.53 3.88 0.03
N ASP A 55 -1.45 4.63 -0.08
CA ASP A 55 -0.47 4.43 -1.15
C ASP A 55 0.41 3.23 -0.81
N ALA A 56 0.01 2.08 -1.32
CA ALA A 56 0.75 0.83 -1.22
C ALA A 56 1.45 0.50 -2.56
N ALA A 57 1.91 1.50 -3.32
CA ALA A 57 2.50 1.31 -4.64
C ALA A 57 3.55 0.19 -4.65
N SER A 58 4.43 0.16 -3.65
CA SER A 58 5.41 -0.91 -3.48
C SER A 58 4.95 -1.93 -2.42
N GLY A 59 4.63 -1.45 -1.21
CA GLY A 59 4.34 -2.31 -0.06
C GLY A 59 3.11 -3.21 -0.21
N GLY A 60 2.20 -2.90 -1.13
CA GLY A 60 0.97 -3.68 -1.37
C GLY A 60 1.21 -5.08 -1.92
N PHE A 61 2.36 -5.33 -2.55
CA PHE A 61 2.82 -6.67 -2.94
C PHE A 61 3.96 -7.21 -2.07
N ILE A 62 4.26 -6.56 -0.95
CA ILE A 62 5.26 -7.02 0.03
C ILE A 62 4.55 -7.44 1.31
N ALA A 63 3.90 -6.48 1.99
CA ALA A 63 3.36 -6.64 3.33
C ALA A 63 2.41 -7.85 3.48
N PRO A 64 1.51 -8.18 2.53
CA PRO A 64 0.67 -9.38 2.64
C PRO A 64 1.45 -10.69 2.82
N PHE A 65 2.64 -10.79 2.25
CA PHE A 65 3.38 -12.04 2.18
C PHE A 65 4.40 -12.21 3.31
N ILE A 66 4.99 -11.09 3.77
CA ILE A 66 6.03 -11.08 4.81
C ILE A 66 5.50 -10.70 6.20
N SER A 67 4.43 -9.88 6.25
CA SER A 67 3.86 -9.34 7.48
C SER A 67 2.33 -9.43 7.44
N PRO A 68 1.75 -10.65 7.34
CA PRO A 68 0.32 -10.86 7.12
C PRO A 68 -0.55 -10.36 8.28
N ASP A 69 0.01 -10.13 9.46
CA ASP A 69 -0.70 -9.62 10.64
C ASP A 69 -0.66 -8.09 10.74
N LEU A 70 0.13 -7.40 9.90
CA LEU A 70 0.19 -5.94 9.87
C LEU A 70 -1.17 -5.36 9.46
N LEU A 71 -1.74 -4.51 10.30
CA LEU A 71 -3.01 -3.84 10.05
C LEU A 71 -2.79 -2.60 9.19
N TRP A 72 -3.10 -2.71 7.90
CA TRP A 72 -2.85 -1.64 6.92
C TRP A 72 -3.94 -1.49 5.83
N ASP A 73 -4.79 -2.48 5.62
CA ASP A 73 -5.84 -2.48 4.58
C ASP A 73 -7.24 -2.71 5.19
N PHE A 74 -8.25 -2.82 4.31
CA PHE A 74 -9.63 -3.11 4.68
C PHE A 74 -10.08 -4.56 4.47
N ARG A 75 -9.17 -5.50 4.13
CA ARG A 75 -9.41 -6.91 3.70
C ARG A 75 -10.87 -7.25 3.39
N LEU A 76 -11.18 -7.45 2.11
CA LEU A 76 -12.50 -7.92 1.71
C LEU A 76 -12.85 -9.24 2.42
N PRO A 77 -14.12 -9.44 2.78
CA PRO A 77 -14.53 -10.69 3.39
C PRO A 77 -14.28 -11.85 2.42
N THR A 78 -13.44 -12.82 2.79
CA THR A 78 -13.36 -14.10 2.05
C THR A 78 -14.59 -14.95 2.39
N SER A 79 -14.78 -16.12 1.75
CA SER A 79 -15.91 -17.03 2.08
C SER A 79 -16.01 -17.41 3.57
N ASP A 80 -14.94 -17.19 4.34
CA ASP A 80 -14.88 -17.41 5.79
C ASP A 80 -15.19 -16.14 6.62
N CYS A 81 -15.17 -14.96 6.01
CA CYS A 81 -15.67 -13.72 6.60
C CYS A 81 -17.12 -13.50 6.13
N ARG A 82 -18.11 -14.10 6.81
CA ARG A 82 -19.51 -13.73 6.54
C ARG A 82 -19.83 -12.38 7.18
N LEU A 83 -20.42 -11.49 6.39
CA LEU A 83 -21.11 -10.29 6.89
C LEU A 83 -22.19 -10.72 7.92
N PRO A 84 -22.39 -9.96 9.01
CA PRO A 84 -23.32 -10.35 10.05
C PRO A 84 -24.76 -10.13 9.61
N THR A 85 -25.45 -11.19 9.20
CA THR A 85 -26.91 -11.27 9.36
C THR A 85 -27.23 -11.76 10.78
N ALA A 86 -27.73 -10.83 11.58
CA ALA A 86 -28.54 -10.88 12.82
C ALA A 86 -28.31 -11.92 13.93
N ASP A 87 -27.71 -13.10 13.74
CA ASP A 87 -27.72 -14.11 14.82
C ASP A 87 -26.57 -15.11 14.71
N CYS A 88 -25.36 -14.70 15.10
CA CYS A 88 -24.28 -15.55 15.62
C CYS A 88 -23.08 -14.69 16.01
N ARG A 89 -22.72 -14.69 17.30
CA ARG A 89 -21.48 -14.06 17.79
C ARG A 89 -20.29 -14.98 17.52
N LEU A 90 -19.44 -14.59 16.57
CA LEU A 90 -18.01 -14.95 16.53
C LEU A 90 -17.20 -13.66 16.66
N PRO A 91 -15.96 -13.71 17.19
CA PRO A 91 -15.16 -12.50 17.41
C PRO A 91 -14.95 -11.78 16.08
N THR A 92 -15.17 -10.46 16.05
CA THR A 92 -15.02 -9.58 14.89
C THR A 92 -13.56 -9.36 14.46
N ALA A 93 -12.73 -10.42 14.47
CA ALA A 93 -11.28 -10.34 14.35
C ALA A 93 -10.77 -10.13 12.91
N ASP A 94 -11.61 -10.29 11.89
CA ASP A 94 -11.16 -10.21 10.49
C ASP A 94 -11.51 -8.90 9.77
N CYS A 95 -12.26 -7.98 10.40
CA CYS A 95 -12.40 -6.63 9.88
C CYS A 95 -11.15 -5.83 10.28
N ARG A 96 -10.27 -5.55 9.32
CA ARG A 96 -9.05 -4.75 9.55
C ARG A 96 -9.37 -3.27 9.81
N LEU A 97 -8.96 -2.34 8.97
CA LEU A 97 -9.16 -0.91 9.21
C LEU A 97 -10.47 -0.44 8.52
N PRO A 98 -11.61 -0.29 9.24
CA PRO A 98 -12.91 0.00 8.63
C PRO A 98 -12.99 1.35 7.91
N SER A 99 -12.18 2.32 8.30
CA SER A 99 -12.21 3.65 7.68
C SER A 99 -11.37 3.76 6.42
N VAL A 100 -10.47 2.81 6.12
CA VAL A 100 -9.70 2.85 4.85
C VAL A 100 -10.65 2.65 3.68
N LYS A 101 -10.65 3.63 2.76
CA LYS A 101 -11.61 3.69 1.64
C LYS A 101 -11.03 3.30 0.30
N SER A 102 -9.73 3.50 0.10
CA SER A 102 -9.07 3.13 -1.15
C SER A 102 -7.59 2.84 -0.96
N ILE A 103 -7.05 2.02 -1.85
CA ILE A 103 -5.67 1.56 -1.86
C ILE A 103 -5.18 1.57 -3.30
N ASN A 104 -3.98 2.11 -3.56
CA ASN A 104 -3.28 1.86 -4.82
C ASN A 104 -2.11 0.89 -4.64
N VAL A 105 -1.78 0.13 -5.68
CA VAL A 105 -0.60 -0.74 -5.72
C VAL A 105 -0.05 -0.84 -7.14
N SER A 106 1.28 -0.85 -7.31
CA SER A 106 1.92 -0.94 -8.62
C SER A 106 2.29 -2.39 -8.93
N GLY A 107 1.57 -2.99 -9.88
CA GLY A 107 1.89 -4.34 -10.38
C GLY A 107 3.30 -4.44 -10.96
N HIS A 108 3.80 -3.33 -11.54
CA HIS A 108 5.15 -3.26 -12.10
C HIS A 108 6.27 -2.99 -11.09
N LYS A 109 5.96 -2.96 -9.78
CA LYS A 109 6.96 -2.96 -8.71
C LYS A 109 7.08 -4.39 -8.17
N PHE A 110 6.64 -4.62 -6.93
CA PHE A 110 6.66 -5.95 -6.31
C PHE A 110 5.53 -6.87 -6.79
N GLY A 111 4.65 -6.42 -7.69
CA GLY A 111 3.69 -7.29 -8.38
C GLY A 111 4.33 -8.20 -9.44
N LEU A 112 5.62 -8.02 -9.72
CA LEU A 112 6.47 -8.83 -10.61
C LEU A 112 6.11 -8.76 -12.10
N VAL A 113 5.47 -7.66 -12.52
CA VAL A 113 5.16 -7.40 -13.94
C VAL A 113 6.12 -6.34 -14.50
N TYR A 114 6.28 -6.29 -15.82
CA TYR A 114 7.02 -5.19 -16.46
C TYR A 114 6.30 -3.84 -16.31
N ALA A 115 7.03 -2.76 -16.56
CA ALA A 115 6.54 -1.38 -16.46
C ALA A 115 5.21 -1.16 -17.21
N GLY A 116 4.29 -0.42 -16.59
CA GLY A 116 3.00 -0.06 -17.19
C GLY A 116 1.75 -0.66 -16.52
N MET A 117 1.89 -1.31 -15.36
CA MET A 117 0.76 -1.86 -14.58
C MET A 117 0.59 -1.29 -13.18
N GLY A 118 -0.64 -0.89 -12.83
CA GLY A 118 -1.03 -0.49 -11.48
C GLY A 118 -2.51 -0.78 -11.24
N TRP A 119 -2.88 -0.87 -9.96
CA TRP A 119 -4.23 -1.15 -9.49
C TRP A 119 -4.65 -0.08 -8.48
N ALA A 120 -5.92 0.31 -8.52
CA ALA A 120 -6.58 1.09 -7.49
C ALA A 120 -7.85 0.33 -7.09
N ILE A 121 -8.03 0.12 -5.79
CA ILE A 121 -9.15 -0.61 -5.22
C ILE A 121 -9.87 0.31 -4.26
N TRP A 122 -11.19 0.42 -4.41
CA TRP A 122 -12.08 1.04 -3.43
C TRP A 122 -12.71 -0.05 -2.57
N ARG A 123 -12.97 0.28 -1.30
CA ARG A 123 -13.54 -0.66 -0.34
C ARG A 123 -14.96 -1.03 -0.72
N GLU A 124 -15.83 -0.03 -0.85
CA GLU A 124 -17.21 -0.18 -1.24
C GLU A 124 -17.50 0.60 -2.53
N LYS A 125 -18.64 0.33 -3.17
CA LYS A 125 -19.04 1.04 -4.39
C LYS A 125 -19.23 2.55 -4.11
N GLU A 126 -19.80 2.88 -2.97
CA GLU A 126 -20.11 4.26 -2.56
C GLU A 126 -18.85 5.11 -2.33
N ASP A 127 -17.68 4.49 -2.17
CA ASP A 127 -16.41 5.20 -2.03
C ASP A 127 -15.85 5.72 -3.37
N LEU A 128 -16.45 5.32 -4.50
CA LEU A 128 -16.17 5.86 -5.84
C LEU A 128 -17.41 6.62 -6.35
N PRO A 129 -17.36 7.96 -6.45
CA PRO A 129 -18.48 8.75 -6.94
C PRO A 129 -18.94 8.33 -8.35
N ASP A 130 -20.24 8.05 -8.51
CA ASP A 130 -20.82 7.54 -9.76
C ASP A 130 -20.65 8.55 -10.93
N ASP A 131 -20.56 9.85 -10.66
CA ASP A 131 -20.34 10.91 -11.66
C ASP A 131 -18.95 10.91 -12.28
N LEU A 132 -17.99 10.18 -11.67
CA LEU A 132 -16.66 9.95 -12.23
C LEU A 132 -16.62 8.71 -13.14
N VAL A 133 -17.65 7.87 -13.13
CA VAL A 133 -17.69 6.60 -13.85
C VAL A 133 -18.34 6.79 -15.23
N PHE A 134 -17.63 6.39 -16.28
CA PHE A 134 -18.14 6.40 -17.64
C PHE A 134 -18.80 5.05 -17.98
N HIS A 135 -19.99 5.11 -18.57
CA HIS A 135 -20.73 3.94 -19.05
C HIS A 135 -20.44 3.73 -20.54
N VAL A 136 -19.77 2.62 -20.86
CA VAL A 136 -19.40 2.26 -22.23
C VAL A 136 -20.22 1.05 -22.67
N ASN A 137 -20.95 1.18 -23.77
CA ASN A 137 -21.71 0.06 -24.33
C ASN A 137 -20.77 -0.82 -25.16
N TYR A 138 -20.37 -1.96 -24.62
CA TYR A 138 -19.49 -2.91 -25.29
C TYR A 138 -20.19 -4.27 -25.45
N LEU A 139 -20.26 -4.75 -26.69
CA LEU A 139 -20.94 -6.00 -27.08
C LEU A 139 -22.43 -6.07 -26.64
N GLY A 140 -23.09 -4.92 -26.52
CA GLY A 140 -24.50 -4.83 -26.13
C GLY A 140 -24.77 -4.86 -24.63
N GLY A 141 -23.72 -4.86 -23.80
CA GLY A 141 -23.79 -4.71 -22.35
C GLY A 141 -23.16 -3.40 -21.88
N ASP A 142 -23.63 -2.90 -20.74
CA ASP A 142 -23.04 -1.75 -20.07
C ASP A 142 -21.74 -2.15 -19.36
N GLN A 143 -20.65 -1.43 -19.61
CA GLN A 143 -19.36 -1.60 -18.95
C GLN A 143 -18.95 -0.30 -18.28
N LEU A 144 -18.58 -0.42 -17.00
CA LEU A 144 -18.08 0.70 -16.21
C LEU A 144 -16.60 0.94 -16.51
N SER A 145 -16.26 2.18 -16.85
CA SER A 145 -14.89 2.62 -17.08
C SER A 145 -14.57 3.80 -16.17
N PHE A 146 -13.57 3.62 -15.32
CA PHE A 146 -12.99 4.69 -14.51
C PHE A 146 -11.48 4.73 -14.74
N THR A 147 -11.07 5.46 -15.78
CA THR A 147 -9.66 5.57 -16.18
C THR A 147 -9.38 6.95 -16.79
N LEU A 148 -8.20 7.50 -16.53
CA LEU A 148 -7.72 8.70 -17.25
C LEU A 148 -7.27 8.37 -18.68
N ASN A 149 -6.75 7.15 -18.88
CA ASN A 149 -6.30 6.66 -20.18
C ASN A 149 -7.43 5.90 -20.86
N PHE A 150 -7.52 6.00 -22.19
CA PHE A 150 -8.46 5.21 -22.99
C PHE A 150 -7.76 3.97 -23.56
N SER A 151 -7.27 4.02 -24.79
CA SER A 151 -6.60 2.88 -25.42
C SER A 151 -5.24 2.60 -24.77
N LYS A 152 -5.02 1.34 -24.38
CA LYS A 152 -3.75 0.84 -23.81
C LYS A 152 -3.60 -0.65 -24.08
N GLY A 153 -2.37 -1.15 -24.01
CA GLY A 153 -2.08 -2.59 -24.08
C GLY A 153 -2.68 -3.37 -22.91
N ALA A 154 -3.10 -4.60 -23.16
CA ALA A 154 -3.64 -5.52 -22.15
C ALA A 154 -2.63 -6.60 -21.72
N ASP A 155 -1.47 -6.64 -22.37
CA ASP A 155 -0.35 -7.55 -22.13
C ASP A 155 0.06 -7.57 -20.65
N ASN A 156 0.22 -6.39 -20.04
CA ASN A 156 0.57 -6.29 -18.63
C ASN A 156 -0.55 -6.77 -17.69
N VAL A 157 -1.82 -6.67 -18.09
CA VAL A 157 -2.95 -7.19 -17.29
C VAL A 157 -2.91 -8.71 -17.29
N VAL A 158 -2.69 -9.30 -18.47
CA VAL A 158 -2.55 -10.74 -18.65
C VAL A 158 -1.31 -11.26 -17.90
N ALA A 159 -0.19 -10.55 -17.96
CA ALA A 159 1.03 -10.88 -17.23
C ALA A 159 0.81 -10.85 -15.70
N GLN A 160 0.09 -9.85 -15.18
CA GLN A 160 -0.24 -9.81 -13.76
C GLN A 160 -1.09 -11.02 -13.36
N TYR A 161 -2.12 -11.33 -14.15
CA TYR A 161 -2.99 -12.48 -13.89
C TYR A 161 -2.22 -13.80 -13.94
N TYR A 162 -1.32 -13.96 -14.92
CA TYR A 162 -0.42 -15.10 -14.99
C TYR A 162 0.43 -15.24 -13.73
N ASN A 163 1.08 -14.16 -13.25
CA ASN A 163 1.91 -14.21 -12.06
C ASN A 163 1.12 -14.59 -10.80
N LEU A 164 -0.10 -14.04 -10.63
CA LEU A 164 -0.99 -14.39 -9.53
C LEU A 164 -1.30 -15.89 -9.50
N LEU A 165 -1.62 -16.48 -10.67
CA LEU A 165 -1.88 -17.92 -10.78
C LEU A 165 -0.61 -18.78 -10.65
N ARG A 166 0.48 -18.35 -11.28
CA ARG A 166 1.73 -19.12 -11.40
C ARG A 166 2.47 -19.20 -10.08
N PHE A 167 2.53 -18.11 -9.35
CA PHE A 167 3.24 -18.04 -8.06
C PHE A 167 2.31 -18.41 -6.92
N GLY A 168 1.05 -17.99 -6.96
CA GLY A 168 0.16 -18.07 -5.80
C GLY A 168 0.76 -17.37 -4.58
N PHE A 169 0.15 -17.57 -3.42
CA PHE A 169 0.62 -16.93 -2.19
C PHE A 169 2.06 -17.31 -1.84
N ASP A 170 2.38 -18.61 -1.84
CA ASP A 170 3.70 -19.10 -1.44
C ASP A 170 4.81 -18.68 -2.40
N GLY A 171 4.52 -18.55 -3.70
CA GLY A 171 5.51 -18.11 -4.67
C GLY A 171 5.86 -16.63 -4.49
N TYR A 172 4.86 -15.78 -4.24
CA TYR A 172 5.11 -14.39 -3.88
C TYR A 172 5.88 -14.29 -2.56
N ARG A 173 5.45 -15.02 -1.51
CA ARG A 173 6.16 -15.07 -0.22
C ARG A 173 7.64 -15.40 -0.38
N ARG A 174 7.97 -16.53 -1.04
CA ARG A 174 9.37 -16.92 -1.26
C ARG A 174 10.17 -15.85 -2.01
N THR A 175 9.55 -15.15 -2.95
CA THR A 175 10.22 -14.09 -3.72
C THR A 175 10.52 -12.88 -2.84
N MET A 176 9.58 -12.48 -1.98
CA MET A 176 9.76 -11.36 -1.06
C MET A 176 10.77 -11.70 0.04
N GLU A 177 10.70 -12.90 0.63
CA GLU A 177 11.66 -13.41 1.61
C GLU A 177 13.10 -13.39 1.05
N ALA A 178 13.31 -13.95 -0.15
CA ALA A 178 14.63 -13.94 -0.80
C ALA A 178 15.12 -12.51 -1.10
N SER A 179 14.20 -11.58 -1.41
CA SER A 179 14.56 -10.17 -1.64
C SER A 179 15.00 -9.50 -0.33
N ILE A 180 14.35 -9.80 0.80
CA ILE A 180 14.71 -9.30 2.13
C ILE A 180 16.05 -9.87 2.55
N GLU A 181 16.28 -11.17 2.39
CA GLU A 181 17.57 -11.81 2.70
C GLU A 181 18.74 -11.14 1.97
N ASN A 182 18.55 -10.79 0.69
CA ASN A 182 19.55 -10.06 -0.08
C ASN A 182 19.77 -8.63 0.44
N ALA A 183 18.70 -7.93 0.83
CA ALA A 183 18.81 -6.60 1.42
C ALA A 183 19.52 -6.65 2.77
N ASP A 184 19.23 -7.64 3.61
CA ASP A 184 19.89 -7.85 4.90
C ASP A 184 21.37 -8.19 4.74
N TYR A 185 21.71 -9.02 3.76
CA TYR A 185 23.10 -9.29 3.41
C TYR A 185 23.84 -8.02 2.99
N LEU A 186 23.25 -7.21 2.10
CA LEU A 186 23.85 -5.95 1.66
C LEU A 186 24.00 -4.96 2.82
N ARG A 187 22.98 -4.83 3.67
CA ARG A 187 23.00 -3.97 4.85
C ARG A 187 24.18 -4.32 5.76
N LYS A 188 24.31 -5.61 6.11
CA LYS A 188 25.42 -6.09 6.92
C LYS A 188 26.77 -5.83 6.25
N ALA A 189 26.88 -6.10 4.94
CA ALA A 189 28.13 -5.86 4.22
C ALA A 189 28.53 -4.38 4.23
N LEU A 190 27.57 -3.45 4.18
CA LEU A 190 27.82 -2.01 4.29
C LEU A 190 28.19 -1.59 5.71
N GLU A 191 27.52 -2.13 6.72
CA GLU A 191 27.85 -1.90 8.15
C GLU A 191 29.27 -2.36 8.47
N ASP A 192 29.68 -3.54 7.98
CA ASP A 192 31.01 -4.13 8.17
C ASP A 192 32.13 -3.26 7.57
N THR A 193 31.83 -2.37 6.61
CA THR A 193 32.83 -1.42 6.09
C THR A 193 33.15 -0.29 7.07
N GLU A 194 32.27 -0.06 8.04
CA GLU A 194 32.28 1.09 8.96
C GLU A 194 32.20 2.47 8.27
N LEU A 195 32.04 2.55 6.94
CA LEU A 195 32.02 3.80 6.16
C LEU A 195 30.64 4.47 6.07
N PHE A 196 29.58 3.71 6.33
CA PHE A 196 28.20 4.13 6.09
C PHE A 196 27.35 4.05 7.35
N ASP A 197 26.37 4.95 7.45
CA ASP A 197 25.26 4.89 8.38
C ASP A 197 24.04 4.33 7.64
N ILE A 198 23.44 3.26 8.15
CA ILE A 198 22.18 2.73 7.62
C ILE A 198 21.04 3.61 8.14
N VAL A 199 20.19 4.08 7.22
CA VAL A 199 19.08 5.01 7.51
C VAL A 199 17.71 4.43 7.16
N ASP A 200 17.65 3.21 6.64
CA ASP A 200 16.39 2.47 6.45
C ASP A 200 15.84 1.85 7.74
N LYS A 201 14.62 1.31 7.66
CA LYS A 201 13.93 0.62 8.76
C LYS A 201 13.93 -0.91 8.64
N ALA A 202 14.56 -1.46 7.60
CA ALA A 202 14.54 -2.89 7.29
C ALA A 202 13.13 -3.54 7.19
N HIS A 203 12.09 -2.78 6.85
CA HIS A 203 10.73 -3.33 6.65
C HIS A 203 10.54 -3.94 5.25
N THR A 204 11.34 -3.52 4.28
CA THR A 204 11.22 -3.89 2.86
C THR A 204 12.59 -4.24 2.28
N PRO A 205 12.65 -4.90 1.11
CA PRO A 205 13.92 -5.26 0.46
C PRO A 205 14.60 -4.06 -0.21
N LEU A 206 14.94 -3.06 0.61
CA LEU A 206 15.65 -1.84 0.25
C LEU A 206 16.69 -1.54 1.33
N VAL A 207 17.86 -1.04 0.90
CA VAL A 207 18.89 -0.55 1.82
C VAL A 207 19.16 0.92 1.53
N ALA A 208 18.83 1.78 2.50
CA ALA A 208 19.14 3.20 2.44
C ALA A 208 20.30 3.50 3.39
N PHE A 209 21.31 4.21 2.92
CA PHE A 209 22.51 4.50 3.68
C PHE A 209 23.10 5.86 3.32
N ALA A 210 23.79 6.47 4.28
CA ALA A 210 24.53 7.71 4.13
C ALA A 210 26.02 7.48 4.43
N LEU A 211 26.90 8.33 3.89
CA LEU A 211 28.32 8.29 4.20
C LEU A 211 28.57 8.94 5.57
N LYS A 212 29.34 8.30 6.47
CA LYS A 212 29.63 8.85 7.82
C LYS A 212 30.44 10.16 7.79
N ASP A 213 31.36 10.27 6.83
CA ASP A 213 32.22 11.45 6.68
C ASP A 213 32.23 11.93 5.22
N THR A 214 31.52 13.01 4.95
CA THR A 214 31.44 13.65 3.64
C THR A 214 32.58 14.66 3.40
N SER A 215 33.34 15.04 4.44
CA SER A 215 34.37 16.08 4.38
C SER A 215 35.55 15.73 3.46
N ARG A 216 35.82 14.44 3.26
CA ARG A 216 36.92 13.97 2.39
C ARG A 216 36.62 14.04 0.89
N ARG A 217 35.38 14.34 0.46
CA ARG A 217 34.99 14.19 -0.96
C ARG A 217 34.18 15.35 -1.55
N THR A 218 33.73 16.31 -0.76
CA THR A 218 33.29 17.61 -1.30
C THR A 218 34.51 18.53 -1.41
N SER A 219 35.31 18.36 -2.46
CA SER A 219 36.10 19.49 -2.94
C SER A 219 35.11 20.54 -3.43
N GLU A 220 35.10 21.71 -2.81
CA GLU A 220 34.43 22.89 -3.34
C GLU A 220 34.79 23.04 -4.83
N GLY A 221 33.75 23.10 -5.66
CA GLY A 221 33.81 23.43 -7.08
C GLY A 221 32.85 24.56 -7.37
#